data_AF-A0A1Z5H7F8-F1
#
_entry.id   AF-A0A1Z5H7F8-F1
#
_cell.length_a   1.000
_cell.length_b   1.000
_cell.length_c   1.000
_cell.angle_alpha   90.00
_cell.angle_beta   90.00
_cell.angle_gamma   90.00
#
_symmetry.space_group_name_H-M   'P 1'
#
loop_
_entity.id
_entity.type
_entity.pdbx_description
1 polymer ?
#
loop_
_entity_poly.entity_id
_entity_poly.type
_entity_poly.pdbx_seq_one_letter_code
_entity_poly.pdbx_strand_id
1 'polypeptide(L)'
;MTKITQTHFDVVSCQACHINGKKSRGNPIQILFRYRIAEDGKSKMVPYNPRVRSYWKDKVSGRALVRFELDSVFEKGEDDEGNFFGIIKDPVSGKELGRVTASQGRHGFRFGKPDSYESFMALKQAYDSLLRKKGYKNPDTAEVLTESNEYIISYNTRPSPDSVQCEECHERKQSGAFSSLVSPQGIMGKANEKLLRTIPDARLVAEGHYILDMPYMRIQENGDIIENVDDILYDTKIDPFMSVLKNSSASEVVGEFRRIERASLLAAAGPELGALMSPDLPSKDAFFFQINKGDFTLRRMAAAIDANTVNNILFPGFRGALGFLKGAEDAAQGVLDARSWGQLRSDVFFFDVRDQAKKHVTSFNGAPMFIQVAYKGNKTDLSQVNVVMANWDLSTIESVPASDLLMVIPASDESDGFVIFKTTEPGYFIIADK
;
A
#
# COMPACT_ATOMS: atom_id res chain seq x y z
N MET A 1 -12.39 21.61 27.78
CA MET A 1 -12.96 20.48 27.00
C MET A 1 -13.16 19.29 27.93
N THR A 2 -14.29 18.59 27.84
CA THR A 2 -14.50 17.33 28.58
C THR A 2 -13.61 16.23 27.98
N LYS A 3 -13.22 15.23 28.79
CA LYS A 3 -12.38 14.10 28.32
C LYS A 3 -12.92 13.45 27.04
N ILE A 4 -14.25 13.33 26.93
CA ILE A 4 -14.95 12.74 25.78
C ILE A 4 -14.69 13.53 24.49
N THR A 5 -14.82 14.86 24.53
CA THR A 5 -14.62 15.71 23.35
C THR A 5 -13.17 15.64 22.85
N GLN A 6 -12.20 15.62 23.77
CA GLN A 6 -10.80 15.48 23.40
C GLN A 6 -10.51 14.12 22.74
N THR A 7 -11.02 13.03 23.31
CA THR A 7 -10.89 11.67 22.73
C THR A 7 -11.43 11.61 21.30
N HIS A 8 -12.54 12.29 21.01
CA HIS A 8 -13.08 12.34 19.65
C HIS A 8 -12.21 13.19 18.72
N PHE A 9 -11.75 14.38 19.14
CA PHE A 9 -10.88 15.21 18.30
C PHE A 9 -9.52 14.56 17.96
N ASP A 10 -9.06 13.63 18.80
CA ASP A 10 -7.82 12.90 18.58
C ASP A 10 -7.95 11.79 17.51
N VAL A 11 -9.14 11.23 17.30
CA VAL A 11 -9.34 10.07 16.40
C VAL A 11 -10.39 10.29 15.30
N VAL A 12 -11.25 11.31 15.40
CA VAL A 12 -12.33 11.62 14.47
C VAL A 12 -12.16 13.04 13.93
N SER A 13 -12.22 13.20 12.62
CA SER A 13 -12.18 14.54 12.00
C SER A 13 -13.49 15.30 12.22
N CYS A 14 -13.44 16.64 12.25
CA CYS A 14 -14.65 17.46 12.33
C CYS A 14 -15.63 17.11 11.20
N GLN A 15 -15.10 16.84 10.01
CA GLN A 15 -15.84 16.44 8.82
C GLN A 15 -16.64 15.16 9.07
N ALA A 16 -16.09 14.16 9.77
CA ALA A 16 -16.78 12.91 10.04
C ALA A 16 -18.04 13.10 10.90
N CYS A 17 -18.05 14.07 11.82
CA CYS A 17 -19.23 14.39 12.63
C CYS A 17 -20.18 15.37 11.95
N HIS A 18 -19.67 16.27 11.10
CA HIS A 18 -20.47 17.39 10.56
C HIS A 18 -20.89 17.22 9.10
N ILE A 19 -20.44 16.16 8.40
CA ILE A 19 -20.77 15.89 7.01
C ILE A 19 -21.48 14.53 6.93
N ASN A 20 -22.80 14.57 7.07
CA ASN A 20 -23.70 13.43 6.90
C ASN A 20 -24.81 13.76 5.88
N GLY A 21 -25.59 12.75 5.45
CA GLY A 21 -26.81 12.95 4.65
C GLY A 21 -26.62 13.59 3.26
N LYS A 22 -25.44 13.49 2.66
CA LYS A 22 -25.12 14.12 1.37
C LYS A 22 -25.89 13.45 0.23
N LYS A 23 -26.28 14.23 -0.79
CA LYS A 23 -26.94 13.75 -2.01
C LYS A 23 -26.15 14.11 -3.27
N SER A 24 -26.17 13.22 -4.27
CA SER A 24 -25.70 13.48 -5.63
C SER A 24 -26.87 13.33 -6.59
N ARG A 25 -27.22 14.40 -7.31
CA ARG A 25 -28.35 14.41 -8.27
C ARG A 25 -29.66 13.87 -7.68
N GLY A 26 -29.95 14.24 -6.42
CA GLY A 26 -31.16 13.82 -5.71
C GLY A 26 -31.04 12.49 -4.92
N ASN A 27 -30.04 11.66 -5.24
CA ASN A 27 -29.85 10.36 -4.58
C ASN A 27 -28.90 10.47 -3.37
N PRO A 28 -29.20 9.82 -2.24
CA PRO A 28 -28.25 9.71 -1.13
C PRO A 28 -26.90 9.15 -1.58
N ILE A 29 -25.83 9.75 -1.05
CA ILE A 29 -24.47 9.23 -1.19
C ILE A 29 -24.20 8.38 0.05
N GLN A 30 -23.81 7.12 -0.15
CA GLN A 30 -23.23 6.32 0.91
C GLN A 30 -21.86 6.90 1.29
N ILE A 31 -21.75 7.39 2.52
CA ILE A 31 -20.51 7.93 3.09
C ILE A 31 -19.85 6.80 3.87
N LEU A 32 -18.58 6.56 3.56
CA LEU A 32 -17.73 5.62 4.27
C LEU A 32 -16.70 6.39 5.09
N PHE A 33 -16.04 5.69 6.00
CA PHE A 33 -15.02 6.27 6.87
C PHE A 33 -13.74 5.46 6.78
N ARG A 34 -12.62 6.16 6.90
CA ARG A 34 -11.29 5.58 6.88
C ARG A 34 -10.33 6.42 7.69
N TYR A 35 -9.23 5.84 8.10
CA TYR A 35 -8.12 6.61 8.66
C TYR A 35 -7.33 7.33 7.57
N ARG A 36 -6.97 8.58 7.85
CA ARG A 36 -6.05 9.38 7.05
C ARG A 36 -5.20 10.23 7.98
N ILE A 37 -3.96 10.48 7.60
CA ILE A 37 -3.11 11.46 8.27
C ILE A 37 -3.66 12.88 7.99
N ALA A 38 -4.07 13.56 9.05
CA ALA A 38 -4.48 14.96 9.01
C ALA A 38 -3.25 15.89 8.96
N GLU A 39 -3.47 17.19 8.74
CA GLU A 39 -2.38 18.19 8.66
C GLU A 39 -1.53 18.24 9.94
N ASP A 40 -2.12 17.89 11.08
CA ASP A 40 -1.44 17.79 12.39
C ASP A 40 -0.63 16.48 12.55
N GLY A 41 -0.53 15.67 11.50
CA GLY A 41 0.20 14.40 11.51
C GLY A 41 -0.52 13.26 12.23
N LYS A 42 -1.69 13.50 12.84
CA LYS A 42 -2.47 12.46 13.52
C LYS A 42 -3.32 11.68 12.53
N SER A 43 -3.44 10.38 12.76
CA SER A 43 -4.35 9.53 12.01
C SER A 43 -5.78 9.76 12.53
N LYS A 44 -6.64 10.33 11.69
CA LYS A 44 -8.04 10.61 12.02
C LYS A 44 -8.99 9.94 11.04
N MET A 45 -10.15 9.53 11.54
CA MET A 45 -11.24 9.06 10.72
C MET A 45 -11.80 10.22 9.89
N VAL A 46 -11.79 10.07 8.57
CA VAL A 46 -12.32 11.05 7.62
C VAL A 46 -13.44 10.44 6.77
N PRO A 47 -14.50 11.21 6.45
CA PRO A 47 -15.53 10.76 5.55
C PRO A 47 -15.00 10.79 4.12
N TYR A 48 -15.27 9.72 3.37
CA TYR A 48 -14.93 9.63 1.96
C TYR A 48 -16.01 8.89 1.17
N ASN A 49 -15.96 9.02 -0.15
CA ASN A 49 -16.75 8.19 -1.04
C ASN A 49 -15.82 7.68 -2.16
N PRO A 50 -15.49 6.37 -2.17
CA PRO A 50 -14.51 5.86 -3.11
C PRO A 50 -15.05 5.88 -4.54
N ARG A 51 -14.19 6.33 -5.44
CA ARG A 51 -14.45 6.27 -6.88
C ARG A 51 -13.81 5.03 -7.47
N VAL A 52 -14.58 3.95 -7.51
CA VAL A 52 -14.13 2.67 -8.08
C VAL A 52 -13.83 2.76 -9.57
N ARG A 53 -12.79 2.06 -9.98
CA ARG A 53 -12.37 1.85 -11.37
C ARG A 53 -11.97 0.42 -11.56
N SER A 54 -12.03 -0.01 -12.81
CA SER A 54 -11.39 -1.24 -13.21
C SER A 54 -10.54 -1.04 -14.44
N TYR A 55 -9.52 -1.88 -14.55
CA TYR A 55 -8.62 -1.96 -15.69
C TYR A 55 -8.19 -3.40 -15.88
N TRP A 56 -7.83 -3.77 -17.10
CA TRP A 56 -7.25 -5.09 -17.37
C TRP A 56 -5.74 -5.01 -17.29
N LYS A 57 -5.11 -6.00 -16.64
CA LYS A 57 -3.66 -6.15 -16.62
C LYS A 57 -3.26 -7.56 -17.03
N ASP A 58 -2.12 -7.68 -17.68
CA ASP A 58 -1.41 -8.96 -17.79
C ASP A 58 -0.71 -9.26 -16.46
N LYS A 59 -1.02 -10.40 -15.85
CA LYS A 59 -0.42 -10.82 -14.58
C LYS A 59 1.06 -11.20 -14.73
N VAL A 60 1.48 -11.60 -15.94
CA VAL A 60 2.86 -12.03 -16.19
C VAL A 60 3.79 -10.82 -16.37
N SER A 61 3.43 -9.87 -17.25
CA SER A 61 4.25 -8.67 -17.49
C SER A 61 3.93 -7.49 -16.57
N GLY A 62 2.80 -7.52 -15.86
CA GLY A 62 2.30 -6.40 -15.06
C GLY A 62 1.70 -5.24 -15.89
N ARG A 63 1.65 -5.37 -17.22
CA ARG A 63 1.19 -4.31 -18.12
C ARG A 63 -0.33 -4.14 -18.09
N ALA A 64 -0.79 -2.90 -17.90
CA ALA A 64 -2.19 -2.55 -18.08
C ALA A 64 -2.55 -2.36 -19.56
N LEU A 65 -3.72 -2.83 -19.97
CA LEU A 65 -4.25 -2.63 -21.32
C LEU A 65 -4.85 -1.22 -21.45
N VAL A 66 -4.55 -0.54 -22.54
CA VAL A 66 -5.08 0.81 -22.83
C VAL A 66 -6.43 0.73 -23.54
N ARG A 67 -7.22 1.82 -23.50
CA ARG A 67 -8.59 1.84 -24.04
C ARG A 67 -8.72 1.32 -25.47
N PHE A 68 -7.81 1.72 -26.36
CA PHE A 68 -7.81 1.24 -27.75
C PHE A 68 -7.63 -0.27 -27.86
N GLU A 69 -6.80 -0.87 -27.00
CA GLU A 69 -6.63 -2.33 -26.95
C GLU A 69 -7.90 -3.02 -26.46
N LEU A 70 -8.51 -2.45 -25.41
CA LEU A 70 -9.75 -2.98 -24.84
C LEU A 70 -10.90 -2.98 -25.85
N ASP A 71 -11.00 -1.94 -26.68
CA ASP A 71 -12.06 -1.82 -27.69
C ASP A 71 -11.75 -2.61 -28.97
N SER A 72 -10.48 -2.93 -29.25
CA SER A 72 -10.05 -3.61 -30.49
C SER A 72 -10.50 -5.07 -30.64
N VAL A 73 -10.95 -5.70 -29.56
CA VAL A 73 -11.44 -7.08 -29.57
C VAL A 73 -12.95 -7.19 -29.80
N PHE A 74 -13.63 -6.05 -29.92
CA PHE A 74 -15.07 -6.01 -30.13
C PHE A 74 -15.43 -5.61 -31.56
N GLU A 75 -16.52 -6.18 -32.06
CA GLU A 75 -17.18 -5.75 -33.29
C GLU A 75 -18.66 -5.49 -33.03
N LYS A 76 -19.23 -4.51 -33.73
CA LYS A 76 -20.66 -4.20 -33.62
C LYS A 76 -21.47 -5.27 -34.36
N GLY A 77 -22.44 -5.87 -33.66
CA GLY A 77 -23.50 -6.71 -34.23
C GLY A 77 -24.87 -6.04 -34.09
N GLU A 78 -25.82 -6.48 -34.90
CA GLU A 78 -27.22 -6.09 -34.89
C GLU A 78 -28.05 -7.35 -35.13
N ASP A 79 -29.07 -7.57 -34.31
CA ASP A 79 -29.98 -8.71 -34.49
C ASP A 79 -31.11 -8.38 -35.49
N ASP A 80 -31.93 -9.37 -35.81
CA ASP A 80 -33.04 -9.23 -36.78
C ASP A 80 -34.12 -8.22 -36.32
N GLU A 81 -34.12 -7.86 -35.03
CA GLU A 81 -35.03 -6.89 -34.41
C GLU A 81 -34.42 -5.48 -34.35
N GLY A 82 -33.18 -5.29 -34.81
CA GLY A 82 -32.47 -4.02 -34.81
C GLY A 82 -31.80 -3.66 -33.48
N ASN A 83 -31.72 -4.59 -32.53
CA ASN A 83 -31.00 -4.37 -31.27
C ASN A 83 -29.50 -4.59 -31.46
N PHE A 84 -28.71 -3.68 -30.89
CA PHE A 84 -27.26 -3.76 -30.98
C PHE A 84 -26.65 -4.69 -29.93
N PHE A 85 -25.64 -5.45 -30.34
CA PHE A 85 -24.77 -6.22 -29.46
C PHE A 85 -23.29 -6.05 -29.84
N GLY A 86 -22.41 -6.47 -28.95
CA GLY A 86 -20.97 -6.54 -29.17
C GLY A 86 -20.54 -7.97 -29.38
N ILE A 87 -19.84 -8.25 -30.46
CA ILE A 87 -19.20 -9.54 -30.72
C ILE A 87 -17.78 -9.48 -30.14
N ILE A 88 -17.44 -10.40 -29.25
CA ILE A 88 -16.07 -10.60 -28.79
C ILE A 88 -15.36 -11.46 -29.84
N LYS A 89 -14.32 -10.94 -30.47
CA LYS A 89 -13.54 -11.65 -31.49
C LYS A 89 -12.13 -11.97 -31.01
N ASP A 90 -11.63 -13.12 -31.44
CA ASP A 90 -10.20 -13.39 -31.35
C ASP A 90 -9.47 -12.49 -32.36
N PRO A 91 -8.57 -11.59 -31.92
CA PRO A 91 -7.88 -10.63 -32.79
C PRO A 91 -6.83 -11.28 -33.71
N VAL A 92 -6.54 -12.58 -33.54
CA VAL A 92 -5.65 -13.36 -34.41
C VAL A 92 -6.44 -14.13 -35.46
N SER A 93 -7.45 -14.89 -35.03
CA SER A 93 -8.21 -15.77 -35.94
C SER A 93 -9.46 -15.14 -36.54
N GLY A 94 -9.95 -14.03 -35.97
CA GLY A 94 -11.22 -13.40 -36.34
C GLY A 94 -12.47 -14.14 -35.88
N LYS A 95 -12.30 -15.29 -35.20
CA LYS A 95 -13.41 -16.11 -34.71
C LYS A 95 -14.20 -15.38 -33.63
N GLU A 96 -15.53 -15.47 -33.69
CA GLU A 96 -16.42 -15.08 -32.60
C GLU A 96 -16.23 -16.00 -31.38
N LEU A 97 -15.89 -15.39 -30.25
CA LEU A 97 -15.67 -16.06 -28.96
C LEU A 97 -16.88 -15.95 -28.03
N GLY A 98 -17.66 -14.87 -28.15
CA GLY A 98 -18.82 -14.60 -27.31
C GLY A 98 -19.48 -13.27 -27.65
N ARG A 99 -20.48 -12.87 -26.87
CA ARG A 99 -21.24 -11.63 -27.08
C ARG A 99 -21.40 -10.85 -25.78
N VAL A 100 -21.57 -9.54 -25.91
CA VAL A 100 -21.94 -8.62 -24.83
C VAL A 100 -23.08 -7.72 -25.30
N THR A 101 -23.80 -7.12 -24.37
CA THR A 101 -24.77 -6.07 -24.72
C THR A 101 -24.06 -4.89 -25.40
N ALA A 102 -24.76 -4.13 -26.24
CA ALA A 102 -24.22 -2.87 -26.75
C ALA A 102 -25.33 -1.81 -26.85
N SER A 103 -24.93 -0.55 -26.84
CA SER A 103 -25.89 0.56 -26.92
C SER A 103 -25.30 1.73 -27.70
N GLN A 104 -26.16 2.39 -28.47
CA GLN A 104 -25.85 3.66 -29.13
C GLN A 104 -26.36 4.80 -28.24
N GLY A 105 -25.45 5.57 -27.64
CA GLY A 105 -25.80 6.71 -26.80
C GLY A 105 -25.47 8.06 -27.43
N ARG A 106 -25.80 9.16 -26.73
CA ARG A 106 -25.45 10.54 -27.11
C ARG A 106 -23.95 10.76 -27.34
N HIS A 107 -23.10 9.93 -26.72
CA HIS A 107 -21.64 10.01 -26.80
C HIS A 107 -21.02 8.87 -27.62
N GLY A 108 -21.78 8.28 -28.54
CA GLY A 108 -21.33 7.21 -29.43
C GLY A 108 -21.71 5.81 -28.98
N PHE A 109 -21.25 4.82 -29.74
CA PHE A 109 -21.48 3.40 -29.50
C PHE A 109 -20.67 2.89 -28.32
N ARG A 110 -21.27 2.05 -27.48
CA ARG A 110 -20.62 1.49 -26.30
C ARG A 110 -20.95 0.01 -26.17
N PHE A 111 -19.89 -0.80 -26.02
CA PHE A 111 -20.00 -2.18 -25.60
C PHE A 111 -20.27 -2.25 -24.09
N GLY A 112 -21.15 -3.17 -23.72
CA GLY A 112 -21.45 -3.53 -22.35
C GLY A 112 -20.37 -4.39 -21.73
N LYS A 113 -20.64 -4.86 -20.51
CA LYS A 113 -19.77 -5.81 -19.81
C LYS A 113 -20.27 -7.24 -20.02
N PRO A 114 -19.41 -8.24 -19.85
CA PRO A 114 -19.85 -9.62 -19.74
C PRO A 114 -20.88 -9.80 -18.62
N ASP A 115 -21.95 -10.53 -18.92
CA ASP A 115 -23.07 -10.84 -18.04
C ASP A 115 -23.09 -12.31 -17.60
N SER A 116 -22.19 -13.14 -18.15
CA SER A 116 -21.97 -14.53 -17.75
C SER A 116 -20.47 -14.83 -17.55
N TYR A 117 -20.20 -15.95 -16.88
CA TYR A 117 -18.84 -16.48 -16.72
C TYR A 117 -18.17 -16.75 -18.08
N GLU A 118 -18.91 -17.40 -19.00
CA GLU A 118 -18.44 -17.77 -20.34
C GLU A 118 -18.10 -16.53 -21.17
N SER A 119 -18.96 -15.51 -21.15
CA SER A 119 -18.71 -14.24 -21.83
C SER A 119 -17.48 -13.51 -21.25
N PHE A 120 -17.25 -13.62 -19.94
CA PHE A 120 -16.06 -13.04 -19.30
C PHE A 120 -14.79 -13.77 -19.74
N MET A 121 -14.83 -15.10 -19.77
CA MET A 121 -13.70 -15.92 -20.21
C MET A 121 -13.41 -15.77 -21.71
N ALA A 122 -14.44 -15.59 -22.54
CA ALA A 122 -14.28 -15.23 -23.95
C ALA A 122 -13.55 -13.89 -24.10
N LEU A 123 -13.87 -12.89 -23.28
CA LEU A 123 -13.20 -11.60 -23.29
C LEU A 123 -11.74 -11.70 -22.83
N LYS A 124 -11.47 -12.43 -21.75
CA LYS A 124 -10.12 -12.74 -21.28
C LYS A 124 -9.30 -13.41 -22.39
N GLN A 125 -9.86 -14.43 -23.04
CA GLN A 125 -9.20 -15.14 -24.15
C GLN A 125 -8.85 -14.19 -25.30
N ALA A 126 -9.75 -13.27 -25.65
CA ALA A 126 -9.49 -12.26 -26.68
C ALA A 126 -8.32 -11.34 -26.29
N TYR A 127 -8.24 -10.91 -25.04
CA TYR A 127 -7.12 -10.09 -24.53
C TYR A 127 -5.80 -10.86 -24.47
N ASP A 128 -5.81 -12.12 -24.04
CA ASP A 128 -4.61 -12.97 -24.07
C ASP A 128 -4.12 -13.17 -25.52
N SER A 129 -5.02 -13.42 -26.47
CA SER A 129 -4.70 -13.50 -27.90
C SER A 129 -4.17 -12.16 -28.45
N LEU A 130 -4.73 -11.02 -28.02
CA LEU A 130 -4.24 -9.70 -28.41
C LEU A 130 -2.80 -9.47 -27.97
N LEU A 131 -2.48 -9.80 -26.71
CA LEU A 131 -1.12 -9.65 -26.20
C LEU A 131 -0.15 -10.64 -26.85
N ARG A 132 -0.60 -11.88 -27.11
CA ARG A 132 0.22 -12.86 -27.86
C ARG A 132 0.56 -12.36 -29.25
N LYS A 133 -0.40 -11.75 -29.97
CA LYS A 133 -0.19 -11.09 -31.28
C LYS A 133 0.86 -9.97 -31.21
N LYS A 134 0.95 -9.29 -30.06
CA LYS A 134 1.93 -8.21 -29.79
C LYS A 134 3.29 -8.73 -29.32
N GLY A 135 3.48 -10.03 -29.21
CA GLY A 135 4.77 -10.65 -28.85
C GLY A 135 4.96 -10.95 -27.36
N TYR A 136 3.93 -10.78 -26.53
CA TYR A 136 4.00 -11.18 -25.11
C TYR A 136 3.97 -12.71 -24.99
N LYS A 137 4.87 -13.26 -24.16
CA LYS A 137 4.96 -14.71 -23.91
C LYS A 137 3.99 -15.11 -22.81
N ASN A 138 3.15 -16.11 -23.09
CA ASN A 138 2.17 -16.68 -22.15
C ASN A 138 1.35 -15.63 -21.37
N PRO A 139 0.70 -14.66 -22.04
CA PRO A 139 -0.09 -13.64 -21.36
C PRO A 139 -1.22 -14.29 -20.55
N ASP A 140 -1.45 -13.74 -19.36
CA ASP A 140 -2.55 -14.13 -18.48
C ASP A 140 -3.22 -12.90 -17.91
N THR A 141 -4.20 -12.39 -18.65
CA THR A 141 -4.90 -11.16 -18.32
C THR A 141 -5.96 -11.35 -17.25
N ALA A 142 -6.15 -10.35 -16.39
CA ALA A 142 -7.20 -10.28 -15.39
C ALA A 142 -7.74 -8.85 -15.27
N GLU A 143 -9.04 -8.72 -14.98
CA GLU A 143 -9.62 -7.42 -14.61
C GLU A 143 -9.28 -7.12 -13.15
N VAL A 144 -8.83 -5.91 -12.86
CA VAL A 144 -8.54 -5.44 -11.50
C VAL A 144 -9.56 -4.37 -11.14
N LEU A 145 -10.28 -4.55 -10.03
CA LEU A 145 -11.11 -3.53 -9.42
C LEU A 145 -10.32 -2.82 -8.33
N THR A 146 -10.24 -1.50 -8.43
CA THR A 146 -9.46 -0.65 -7.52
C THR A 146 -10.20 0.66 -7.27
N GLU A 147 -9.67 1.47 -6.36
CA GLU A 147 -10.12 2.83 -6.09
C GLU A 147 -9.18 3.83 -6.78
N SER A 148 -9.73 4.66 -7.66
CA SER A 148 -8.92 5.52 -8.54
C SER A 148 -8.55 6.88 -7.98
N ASN A 149 -9.31 7.36 -7.01
CA ASN A 149 -9.03 8.59 -6.29
C ASN A 149 -9.96 8.70 -5.09
N GLU A 150 -9.38 9.22 -4.02
CA GLU A 150 -10.00 9.36 -2.72
C GLU A 150 -10.60 10.77 -2.63
N TYR A 151 -11.87 10.93 -2.96
CA TYR A 151 -12.51 12.23 -2.79
C TYR A 151 -12.79 12.43 -1.30
N ILE A 152 -11.95 13.23 -0.64
CA ILE A 152 -12.26 13.69 0.72
C ILE A 152 -13.52 14.53 0.63
N ILE A 153 -14.45 14.29 1.55
CA ILE A 153 -15.61 15.15 1.67
C ILE A 153 -15.29 16.21 2.71
N SER A 154 -14.91 17.40 2.25
CA SER A 154 -14.55 18.55 3.11
C SER A 154 -15.54 19.71 3.07
N TYR A 155 -16.55 19.63 2.19
CA TYR A 155 -17.56 20.67 2.00
C TYR A 155 -18.95 20.16 2.39
N ASN A 156 -19.88 21.10 2.61
CA ASN A 156 -21.27 20.83 3.00
C ASN A 156 -21.41 20.38 4.47
N THR A 157 -20.69 21.04 5.37
CA THR A 157 -20.86 20.90 6.82
C THR A 157 -22.25 21.36 7.24
N ARG A 158 -22.89 20.58 8.11
CA ARG A 158 -24.21 20.91 8.63
C ARG A 158 -24.10 21.70 9.95
N PRO A 159 -25.14 22.47 10.31
CA PRO A 159 -25.21 23.13 11.62
C PRO A 159 -25.04 22.14 12.77
N SER A 160 -24.53 22.61 13.91
CA SER A 160 -24.27 21.75 15.08
C SER A 160 -25.47 20.90 15.55
N PRO A 161 -26.74 21.34 15.49
CA PRO A 161 -27.87 20.49 15.85
C PRO A 161 -28.06 19.26 14.94
N ASP A 162 -27.55 19.32 13.71
CA ASP A 162 -27.68 18.27 12.69
C ASP A 162 -26.40 17.41 12.56
N SER A 163 -25.42 17.60 13.45
CA SER A 163 -24.23 16.76 13.49
C SER A 163 -24.57 15.35 13.94
N VAL A 164 -23.69 14.41 13.62
CA VAL A 164 -23.78 13.02 14.10
C VAL A 164 -23.90 13.00 15.63
N GLN A 165 -24.93 12.31 16.12
CA GLN A 165 -25.20 12.10 17.55
C GLN A 165 -24.56 10.79 18.06
N CYS A 166 -24.45 10.66 19.39
CA CYS A 166 -23.83 9.50 20.01
C CYS A 166 -24.49 8.17 19.59
N GLU A 167 -25.82 8.14 19.50
CA GLU A 167 -26.60 6.96 19.06
C GLU A 167 -26.37 6.53 17.61
N GLU A 168 -25.85 7.42 16.75
CA GLU A 168 -25.53 7.06 15.36
C GLU A 168 -24.23 6.24 15.28
N CYS A 169 -23.38 6.28 16.32
CA CYS A 169 -22.10 5.56 16.37
C CYS A 169 -22.05 4.49 17.46
N HIS A 170 -22.76 4.66 18.58
CA HIS A 170 -22.64 3.84 19.78
C HIS A 170 -23.99 3.29 20.24
N GLU A 171 -23.98 2.08 20.80
CA GLU A 171 -25.18 1.50 21.43
C GLU A 171 -25.43 2.07 22.83
N ARG A 172 -26.70 2.14 23.23
CA ARG A 172 -27.07 2.42 24.61
C ARG A 172 -27.02 1.14 25.45
N LYS A 173 -26.32 1.19 26.57
CA LYS A 173 -26.33 0.15 27.60
C LYS A 173 -27.68 0.16 28.32
N GLN A 174 -27.99 -0.92 29.03
CA GLN A 174 -29.18 -1.01 29.90
C GLN A 174 -29.24 0.10 30.96
N SER A 175 -28.11 0.66 31.36
CA SER A 175 -28.02 1.80 32.27
C SER A 175 -28.40 3.15 31.64
N GLY A 176 -28.72 3.19 30.34
CA GLY A 176 -28.99 4.42 29.58
C GLY A 176 -27.73 5.15 29.10
N ALA A 177 -26.54 4.75 29.56
CA ALA A 177 -25.26 5.29 29.09
C ALA A 177 -24.82 4.69 27.75
N PHE A 178 -24.07 5.44 26.95
CA PHE A 178 -23.50 4.92 25.70
C PHE A 178 -22.33 3.96 25.93
N SER A 179 -22.20 2.97 25.05
CA SER A 179 -21.01 2.13 24.94
C SER A 179 -19.81 2.95 24.50
N SER A 180 -18.65 2.63 25.05
CA SER A 180 -17.37 3.17 24.56
C SER A 180 -16.91 2.51 23.26
N LEU A 181 -17.52 1.38 22.89
CA LEU A 181 -17.26 0.68 21.63
C LEU A 181 -18.18 1.22 20.54
N VAL A 182 -17.65 1.29 19.31
CA VAL A 182 -18.45 1.59 18.12
C VAL A 182 -19.43 0.44 17.90
N SER A 183 -20.71 0.76 17.67
CA SER A 183 -21.73 -0.23 17.37
C SER A 183 -21.47 -0.85 16.00
N PRO A 184 -21.61 -2.18 15.84
CA PRO A 184 -21.65 -2.79 14.52
C PRO A 184 -22.77 -2.22 13.62
N GLN A 185 -23.84 -1.68 14.20
CA GLN A 185 -24.96 -1.05 13.49
C GLN A 185 -24.79 0.47 13.30
N GLY A 186 -23.73 1.06 13.86
CA GLY A 186 -23.45 2.48 13.75
C GLY A 186 -22.86 2.87 12.40
N ILE A 187 -22.80 4.17 12.12
CA ILE A 187 -22.27 4.70 10.86
C ILE A 187 -20.77 4.41 10.65
N MET A 188 -20.03 4.13 11.73
CA MET A 188 -18.62 3.71 11.69
C MET A 188 -18.46 2.19 11.90
N GLY A 189 -19.56 1.43 11.87
CA GLY A 189 -19.59 -0.01 12.10
C GLY A 189 -19.78 -0.82 10.83
N LYS A 190 -19.80 -2.15 11.00
CA LYS A 190 -19.89 -3.14 9.92
C LYS A 190 -21.15 -3.03 9.06
N ALA A 191 -22.27 -2.56 9.62
CA ALA A 191 -23.52 -2.39 8.87
C ALA A 191 -23.48 -1.23 7.87
N ASN A 192 -22.53 -0.30 8.00
CA ASN A 192 -22.29 0.70 6.96
C ASN A 192 -21.53 0.04 5.80
N GLU A 193 -22.30 -0.60 4.92
CA GLU A 193 -21.83 -1.32 3.75
C GLU A 193 -22.19 -0.59 2.46
N LYS A 194 -21.32 -0.71 1.46
CA LYS A 194 -21.54 -0.19 0.11
C LYS A 194 -21.32 -1.28 -0.93
N LEU A 195 -22.32 -1.45 -1.79
CA LEU A 195 -22.18 -2.23 -3.02
C LEU A 195 -21.33 -1.45 -4.04
N LEU A 196 -20.22 -2.05 -4.46
CA LEU A 196 -19.30 -1.45 -5.43
C LEU A 196 -19.64 -1.85 -6.86
N ARG A 197 -19.91 -3.14 -7.07
CA ARG A 197 -20.19 -3.73 -8.39
C ARG A 197 -20.70 -5.15 -8.22
N THR A 198 -21.60 -5.58 -9.10
CA THR A 198 -21.95 -7.00 -9.29
C THR A 198 -21.17 -7.55 -10.49
N ILE A 199 -20.49 -8.68 -10.30
CA ILE A 199 -19.85 -9.45 -11.36
C ILE A 199 -20.71 -10.68 -11.68
N PRO A 200 -20.60 -11.27 -12.88
CA PRO A 200 -21.50 -12.34 -13.28
C PRO A 200 -21.33 -13.64 -12.48
N ASP A 201 -20.14 -13.86 -11.91
CA ASP A 201 -19.85 -15.07 -11.14
C ASP A 201 -18.71 -14.84 -10.15
N ALA A 202 -18.91 -15.21 -8.88
CA ALA A 202 -17.91 -15.10 -7.82
C ALA A 202 -16.65 -15.95 -8.07
N ARG A 203 -16.77 -17.05 -8.84
CA ARG A 203 -15.65 -17.91 -9.23
C ARG A 203 -14.53 -17.16 -9.94
N LEU A 204 -14.86 -16.08 -10.67
CA LEU A 204 -13.87 -15.24 -11.35
C LEU A 204 -12.83 -14.65 -10.37
N VAL A 205 -13.24 -14.35 -9.13
CA VAL A 205 -12.32 -13.88 -8.09
C VAL A 205 -11.50 -15.04 -7.52
N ALA A 206 -12.13 -16.16 -7.22
CA ALA A 206 -11.46 -17.35 -6.68
C ALA A 206 -10.38 -17.90 -7.64
N GLU A 207 -10.63 -17.85 -8.95
CA GLU A 207 -9.72 -18.32 -9.99
C GLU A 207 -8.68 -17.26 -10.42
N GLY A 208 -8.75 -16.04 -9.86
CA GLY A 208 -7.79 -14.96 -10.14
C GLY A 208 -7.91 -14.37 -11.55
N HIS A 209 -9.10 -14.41 -12.14
CA HIS A 209 -9.47 -13.75 -13.40
C HIS A 209 -10.03 -12.34 -13.15
N TYR A 210 -10.57 -12.11 -11.95
CA TYR A 210 -10.98 -10.82 -11.43
C TYR A 210 -10.27 -10.57 -10.10
N ILE A 211 -9.53 -9.47 -9.98
CA ILE A 211 -8.71 -9.16 -8.81
C ILE A 211 -9.34 -7.99 -8.06
N LEU A 212 -9.58 -8.20 -6.77
CA LEU A 212 -9.94 -7.13 -5.83
C LEU A 212 -8.64 -6.54 -5.30
N ASP A 213 -8.35 -5.29 -5.66
CA ASP A 213 -7.09 -4.62 -5.33
C ASP A 213 -7.04 -4.16 -3.87
N MET A 214 -8.20 -3.84 -3.29
CA MET A 214 -8.29 -3.35 -1.91
C MET A 214 -8.55 -4.51 -0.94
N PRO A 215 -7.84 -4.57 0.20
CA PRO A 215 -7.90 -5.71 1.14
C PRO A 215 -9.25 -5.90 1.83
N TYR A 216 -10.06 -4.84 1.93
CA TYR A 216 -11.41 -4.86 2.50
C TYR A 216 -12.53 -5.08 1.48
N MET A 217 -12.22 -5.20 0.19
CA MET A 217 -13.23 -5.60 -0.79
C MET A 217 -13.55 -7.09 -0.59
N ARG A 218 -14.84 -7.41 -0.53
CA ARG A 218 -15.33 -8.78 -0.35
C ARG A 218 -16.29 -9.13 -1.49
N ILE A 219 -16.13 -10.33 -2.02
CA ILE A 219 -17.05 -10.93 -2.98
C ILE A 219 -18.08 -11.78 -2.22
N GLN A 220 -19.36 -11.59 -2.53
CA GLN A 220 -20.46 -12.41 -2.06
C GLN A 220 -20.77 -13.53 -3.06
N GLU A 221 -21.47 -14.57 -2.62
CA GLU A 221 -21.83 -15.73 -3.46
C GLU A 221 -22.68 -15.33 -4.69
N ASN A 222 -23.49 -14.27 -4.56
CA ASN A 222 -24.32 -13.75 -5.64
C ASN A 222 -23.55 -12.88 -6.67
N GLY A 223 -22.23 -12.74 -6.53
CA GLY A 223 -21.41 -11.91 -7.40
C GLY A 223 -21.28 -10.45 -6.96
N ASP A 224 -21.91 -10.03 -5.87
CA ASP A 224 -21.79 -8.67 -5.34
C ASP A 224 -20.43 -8.44 -4.67
N ILE A 225 -19.75 -7.37 -5.08
CA ILE A 225 -18.55 -6.88 -4.45
C ILE A 225 -18.92 -5.73 -3.53
N ILE A 226 -18.65 -5.90 -2.25
CA ILE A 226 -18.98 -4.95 -1.19
C ILE A 226 -17.73 -4.47 -0.46
N GLU A 227 -17.88 -3.35 0.23
CA GLU A 227 -16.95 -2.84 1.25
C GLU A 227 -17.76 -2.39 2.46
N ASN A 228 -17.25 -2.62 3.68
CA ASN A 228 -17.87 -2.12 4.90
C ASN A 228 -16.87 -1.29 5.71
N VAL A 229 -17.38 -0.32 6.47
CA VAL A 229 -16.55 0.65 7.18
C VAL A 229 -15.64 0.01 8.23
N ASP A 230 -16.06 -1.08 8.87
CA ASP A 230 -15.23 -1.76 9.88
C ASP A 230 -13.95 -2.32 9.26
N ASP A 231 -14.07 -3.05 8.15
CA ASP A 231 -12.91 -3.58 7.40
C ASP A 231 -12.04 -2.44 6.84
N ILE A 232 -12.65 -1.37 6.32
CA ILE A 232 -11.92 -0.19 5.83
C ILE A 232 -11.13 0.46 6.97
N LEU A 233 -11.75 0.70 8.12
CA LEU A 233 -11.09 1.32 9.27
C LEU A 233 -9.99 0.41 9.83
N TYR A 234 -10.19 -0.91 9.84
CA TYR A 234 -9.16 -1.86 10.24
C TYR A 234 -7.94 -1.76 9.33
N ASP A 235 -8.13 -1.86 8.02
CA ASP A 235 -7.03 -1.84 7.05
C ASP A 235 -6.35 -0.46 7.01
N THR A 236 -7.13 0.63 7.04
CA THR A 236 -6.58 1.99 6.94
C THR A 236 -5.92 2.50 8.21
N LYS A 237 -6.24 1.91 9.35
CA LYS A 237 -5.50 2.16 10.59
C LYS A 237 -4.06 1.66 10.47
N ILE A 238 -3.85 0.59 9.69
CA ILE A 238 -2.54 -0.01 9.43
C ILE A 238 -1.86 0.71 8.25
N ASP A 239 -2.57 0.90 7.13
CA ASP A 239 -2.10 1.66 5.96
C ASP A 239 -3.14 2.71 5.50
N PRO A 240 -3.00 3.98 5.91
CA PRO A 240 -3.98 5.02 5.59
C PRO A 240 -3.99 5.46 4.11
N PHE A 241 -3.20 4.81 3.24
CA PHE A 241 -3.07 5.18 1.82
C PHE A 241 -3.60 4.08 0.90
N MET A 242 -4.64 4.40 0.12
CA MET A 242 -5.50 3.39 -0.50
C MET A 242 -5.40 3.31 -2.03
N SER A 243 -4.31 3.81 -2.62
CA SER A 243 -4.15 3.74 -4.08
C SER A 243 -2.76 3.28 -4.52
N VAL A 244 -2.76 2.56 -5.66
CA VAL A 244 -1.55 2.19 -6.42
C VAL A 244 -0.77 3.43 -6.88
N LEU A 245 -1.40 4.61 -6.91
CA LEU A 245 -0.78 5.94 -7.11
C LEU A 245 -0.11 6.47 -5.82
N LYS A 246 0.62 5.55 -5.17
CA LYS A 246 1.31 5.61 -3.88
C LYS A 246 1.86 7.00 -3.48
N ASN A 247 1.20 7.55 -2.45
CA ASN A 247 1.77 7.79 -1.11
C ASN A 247 3.13 8.52 -1.06
N SER A 248 3.10 9.82 -0.82
CA SER A 248 4.28 10.69 -0.67
C SER A 248 4.61 11.03 0.79
N SER A 249 3.89 10.49 1.79
CA SER A 249 4.01 10.94 3.19
C SER A 249 3.86 9.84 4.26
N ALA A 250 3.82 8.56 3.90
CA ALA A 250 3.82 7.49 4.91
C ALA A 250 5.14 7.42 5.66
N SER A 251 5.03 7.25 6.99
CA SER A 251 6.15 7.03 7.90
C SER A 251 6.58 5.57 8.00
N GLU A 252 5.93 4.66 7.27
CA GLU A 252 6.33 3.26 7.08
C GLU A 252 6.04 2.87 5.64
N VAL A 253 6.96 2.14 5.02
CA VAL A 253 6.80 1.58 3.68
C VAL A 253 7.10 0.09 3.71
N VAL A 254 6.07 -0.70 3.38
CA VAL A 254 6.15 -2.15 3.26
C VAL A 254 6.32 -2.55 1.80
N GLY A 255 7.12 -3.57 1.53
CA GLY A 255 7.24 -4.13 0.18
C GLY A 255 8.04 -5.43 0.10
N GLU A 256 8.20 -5.89 -1.12
CA GLU A 256 8.91 -7.10 -1.47
C GLU A 256 10.40 -6.84 -1.72
N PHE A 257 11.24 -7.80 -1.33
CA PHE A 257 12.63 -7.83 -1.75
C PHE A 257 12.69 -8.27 -3.22
N ARG A 258 13.40 -7.49 -4.04
CA ARG A 258 13.63 -7.82 -5.44
C ARG A 258 14.96 -8.54 -5.56
N ARG A 259 14.97 -9.65 -6.29
CA ARG A 259 16.22 -10.30 -6.68
C ARG A 259 16.89 -9.46 -7.76
N ILE A 260 18.15 -9.06 -7.52
CA ILE A 260 18.96 -8.29 -8.47
C ILE A 260 20.33 -8.93 -8.62
N GLU A 261 20.97 -8.75 -9.78
CA GLU A 261 22.34 -9.24 -9.96
C GLU A 261 23.31 -8.43 -9.09
N ARG A 262 24.21 -9.13 -8.38
CA ARG A 262 25.23 -8.51 -7.51
C ARG A 262 26.04 -7.46 -8.27
N ALA A 263 26.46 -7.77 -9.50
CA ALA A 263 27.26 -6.84 -10.31
C ALA A 263 26.52 -5.51 -10.53
N SER A 264 25.20 -5.55 -10.73
CA SER A 264 24.38 -4.34 -10.89
C SER A 264 24.27 -3.56 -9.58
N LEU A 265 24.12 -4.25 -8.44
CA LEU A 265 24.10 -3.60 -7.12
C LEU A 265 25.43 -2.90 -6.81
N LEU A 266 26.56 -3.60 -6.99
CA LEU A 266 27.89 -3.04 -6.72
C LEU A 266 28.23 -1.89 -7.68
N ALA A 267 27.82 -1.97 -8.94
CA ALA A 267 27.97 -0.86 -9.88
C ALA A 267 27.15 0.37 -9.47
N ALA A 268 25.92 0.17 -8.99
CA ALA A 268 25.06 1.26 -8.50
C ALA A 268 25.58 1.90 -7.19
N ALA A 269 26.21 1.10 -6.33
CA ALA A 269 26.87 1.57 -5.11
C ALA A 269 28.12 2.42 -5.39
N GLY A 270 28.73 2.28 -6.57
CA GLY A 270 30.00 2.91 -6.91
C GLY A 270 31.22 2.10 -6.43
N PRO A 271 32.43 2.45 -6.89
CA PRO A 271 33.61 1.60 -6.72
C PRO A 271 34.05 1.42 -5.26
N GLU A 272 33.97 2.48 -4.44
CA GLU A 272 34.42 2.45 -3.05
C GLU A 272 33.47 1.62 -2.17
N LEU A 273 32.19 1.99 -2.13
CA LEU A 273 31.18 1.24 -1.39
C LEU A 273 31.01 -0.18 -1.92
N GLY A 274 31.05 -0.35 -3.24
CA GLY A 274 30.97 -1.67 -3.88
C GLY A 274 32.12 -2.58 -3.45
N ALA A 275 33.34 -2.06 -3.28
CA ALA A 275 34.47 -2.84 -2.77
C ALA A 275 34.26 -3.26 -1.31
N LEU A 276 33.64 -2.41 -0.49
CA LEU A 276 33.33 -2.71 0.93
C LEU A 276 32.18 -3.73 1.08
N MET A 277 31.18 -3.68 0.21
CA MET A 277 30.04 -4.62 0.25
C MET A 277 30.35 -6.00 -0.34
N SER A 278 31.29 -6.05 -1.29
CA SER A 278 31.61 -7.24 -2.09
C SER A 278 31.96 -8.51 -1.29
N PRO A 279 32.74 -8.46 -0.18
CA PRO A 279 33.10 -9.66 0.59
C PRO A 279 31.91 -10.39 1.23
N ASP A 280 30.90 -9.63 1.62
CA ASP A 280 29.71 -10.11 2.33
C ASP A 280 28.55 -10.46 1.37
N LEU A 281 28.74 -10.24 0.05
CA LEU A 281 27.81 -10.62 -1.03
C LEU A 281 28.49 -11.63 -1.99
N PRO A 282 28.85 -12.85 -1.55
CA PRO A 282 29.56 -13.79 -2.41
C PRO A 282 28.74 -14.34 -3.58
N SER A 283 27.40 -14.33 -3.49
CA SER A 283 26.51 -14.94 -4.48
C SER A 283 26.41 -14.10 -5.77
N LYS A 284 25.91 -14.71 -6.86
CA LYS A 284 25.66 -14.00 -8.12
C LYS A 284 24.60 -12.91 -7.97
N ASP A 285 23.62 -13.15 -7.10
CA ASP A 285 22.46 -12.28 -6.89
C ASP A 285 22.40 -11.79 -5.45
N ALA A 286 21.66 -10.72 -5.22
CA ALA A 286 21.30 -10.20 -3.91
C ALA A 286 19.79 -9.93 -3.85
N PHE A 287 19.24 -9.97 -2.64
CA PHE A 287 17.89 -9.47 -2.37
C PHE A 287 17.96 -8.02 -1.96
N PHE A 288 17.28 -7.16 -2.71
CA PHE A 288 17.32 -5.72 -2.56
C PHE A 288 15.93 -5.17 -2.27
N PHE A 289 15.84 -4.38 -1.21
CA PHE A 289 14.67 -3.63 -0.81
C PHE A 289 15.01 -2.15 -0.86
N GLN A 290 14.21 -1.36 -1.55
CA GLN A 290 14.40 0.08 -1.62
C GLN A 290 13.07 0.78 -1.51
N ILE A 291 13.06 1.84 -0.72
CA ILE A 291 11.92 2.72 -0.60
C ILE A 291 12.05 3.82 -1.64
N ASN A 292 11.18 3.81 -2.65
CA ASN A 292 11.11 4.88 -3.66
C ASN A 292 9.87 5.77 -3.48
N LYS A 293 9.14 5.60 -2.37
CA LYS A 293 7.78 6.10 -2.10
C LYS A 293 7.65 6.38 -0.59
N GLY A 294 6.58 7.02 -0.12
CA GLY A 294 6.45 7.42 1.29
C GLY A 294 7.09 8.77 1.60
N ASP A 295 7.26 9.07 2.89
CA ASP A 295 7.91 10.30 3.38
C ASP A 295 9.28 10.51 2.71
N PHE A 296 9.65 11.77 2.43
CA PHE A 296 10.90 12.08 1.74
C PHE A 296 12.12 11.52 2.47
N THR A 297 12.10 11.51 3.80
CA THR A 297 13.18 10.95 4.62
C THR A 297 13.36 9.45 4.41
N LEU A 298 12.29 8.72 4.07
CA LEU A 298 12.36 7.28 3.78
C LEU A 298 12.85 6.97 2.36
N ARG A 299 12.69 7.89 1.39
CA ARG A 299 12.95 7.62 -0.04
C ARG A 299 14.41 7.37 -0.41
N ARG A 300 15.33 7.58 0.53
CA ARG A 300 16.76 7.27 0.39
C ARG A 300 17.19 6.04 1.19
N MET A 301 16.25 5.33 1.80
CA MET A 301 16.56 4.12 2.56
C MET A 301 16.49 2.88 1.69
N ALA A 302 17.44 1.97 1.91
CA ALA A 302 17.54 0.72 1.19
C ALA A 302 18.14 -0.36 2.09
N ALA A 303 17.85 -1.61 1.75
CA ALA A 303 18.46 -2.78 2.38
C ALA A 303 18.89 -3.80 1.32
N ALA A 304 20.04 -4.43 1.52
CA ALA A 304 20.58 -5.45 0.64
C ALA A 304 21.14 -6.63 1.44
N ILE A 305 20.89 -7.85 1.00
CA ILE A 305 21.45 -9.07 1.59
C ILE A 305 21.81 -10.08 0.50
N ASP A 306 22.84 -10.89 0.76
CA ASP A 306 23.29 -11.93 -0.16
C ASP A 306 22.20 -12.97 -0.46
N ALA A 307 22.05 -13.34 -1.73
CA ALA A 307 21.17 -14.44 -2.11
C ALA A 307 21.86 -15.80 -1.95
N ASN A 308 22.33 -16.10 -0.73
CA ASN A 308 22.88 -17.41 -0.38
C ASN A 308 21.80 -18.50 -0.43
N THR A 309 22.20 -19.75 -0.21
CA THR A 309 21.30 -20.91 -0.25
C THR A 309 20.06 -20.74 0.64
N VAL A 310 20.22 -20.20 1.85
CA VAL A 310 19.11 -20.01 2.81
C VAL A 310 18.23 -18.85 2.37
N ASN A 311 18.82 -17.70 2.05
CA ASN A 311 18.09 -16.50 1.68
C ASN A 311 17.31 -16.67 0.37
N ASN A 312 17.82 -17.47 -0.58
CA ASN A 312 17.08 -17.83 -1.80
C ASN A 312 15.74 -18.53 -1.53
N ILE A 313 15.63 -19.24 -0.40
CA ILE A 313 14.40 -19.92 0.00
C ILE A 313 13.48 -18.94 0.75
N LEU A 314 14.04 -18.12 1.63
CA LEU A 314 13.27 -17.29 2.57
C LEU A 314 12.77 -15.98 1.96
N PHE A 315 13.67 -15.18 1.37
CA PHE A 315 13.39 -13.80 0.98
C PHE A 315 12.33 -13.61 -0.12
N PRO A 316 12.06 -14.55 -1.04
CA PRO A 316 10.90 -14.45 -1.93
C PRO A 316 9.56 -14.41 -1.18
N GLY A 317 9.49 -15.06 -0.01
CA GLY A 317 8.32 -15.07 0.86
C GLY A 317 8.26 -13.91 1.85
N PHE A 318 9.36 -13.19 2.06
CA PHE A 318 9.45 -12.16 3.07
C PHE A 318 8.94 -10.80 2.57
N ARG A 319 8.54 -9.95 3.50
CA ARG A 319 8.19 -8.55 3.27
C ARG A 319 9.03 -7.67 4.18
N GLY A 320 9.73 -6.70 3.61
CA GLY A 320 10.45 -5.69 4.36
C GLY A 320 9.53 -4.52 4.67
N ALA A 321 9.64 -3.96 5.87
CA ALA A 321 9.03 -2.69 6.23
C ALA A 321 10.08 -1.77 6.83
N LEU A 322 10.29 -0.61 6.23
CA LEU A 322 11.16 0.44 6.75
C LEU A 322 10.29 1.63 7.12
N GLY A 323 10.51 2.19 8.30
CA GLY A 323 9.74 3.33 8.77
C GLY A 323 10.46 4.13 9.85
N PHE A 324 9.77 5.11 10.41
CA PHE A 324 10.24 5.90 11.54
C PHE A 324 9.13 6.14 12.58
N LEU A 325 9.55 6.26 13.83
CA LEU A 325 8.71 6.57 14.97
C LEU A 325 8.71 8.09 15.20
N LYS A 326 7.58 8.75 14.92
CA LYS A 326 7.40 10.17 15.21
C LYS A 326 7.30 10.42 16.72
N GLY A 327 8.02 11.41 17.22
CA GLY A 327 7.95 11.83 18.63
C GLY A 327 8.77 10.95 19.58
N ALA A 328 9.63 10.08 19.04
CA ALA A 328 10.54 9.24 19.81
C ALA A 328 11.95 9.88 19.97
N GLU A 329 12.18 11.05 19.38
CA GLU A 329 13.49 11.71 19.31
C GLU A 329 14.03 12.08 20.69
N ASP A 330 13.19 12.60 21.59
CA ASP A 330 13.58 12.94 22.96
C ASP A 330 13.98 11.68 23.76
N ALA A 331 13.23 10.59 23.58
CA ALA A 331 13.54 9.32 24.21
C ALA A 331 14.85 8.71 23.67
N ALA A 332 15.05 8.77 22.35
CA ALA A 332 16.28 8.36 21.70
C ALA A 332 17.48 9.20 22.16
N GLN A 333 17.32 10.53 22.28
CA GLN A 333 18.36 11.39 22.82
C GLN A 333 18.69 11.04 24.28
N GLY A 334 17.68 10.75 25.11
CA GLY A 334 17.91 10.30 26.48
C GLY A 334 18.72 8.99 26.56
N VAL A 335 18.51 8.06 25.62
CA VAL A 335 19.31 6.82 25.49
C VAL A 335 20.76 7.13 25.09
N LEU A 336 20.97 8.07 24.17
CA LEU A 336 22.31 8.49 23.75
C LEU A 336 23.05 9.18 24.89
N ASP A 337 22.40 10.09 25.61
CA ASP A 337 22.97 10.83 26.74
C ASP A 337 23.38 9.89 27.87
N ALA A 338 22.54 8.91 28.21
CA ALA A 338 22.80 7.94 29.27
C ALA A 338 24.04 7.07 29.02
N ARG A 339 24.48 6.94 27.76
CA ARG A 339 25.64 6.13 27.35
C ARG A 339 26.77 6.96 26.73
N SER A 340 26.65 8.28 26.75
CA SER A 340 27.61 9.20 26.11
C SER A 340 27.87 8.86 24.63
N TRP A 341 26.81 8.51 23.89
CA TRP A 341 26.88 8.13 22.49
C TRP A 341 26.69 9.30 21.51
N GLY A 342 26.54 10.52 22.03
CA GLY A 342 26.54 11.75 21.24
C GLY A 342 25.15 12.36 21.04
N GLN A 343 25.01 13.15 19.98
CA GLN A 343 23.82 13.93 19.68
C GLN A 343 23.05 13.34 18.50
N LEU A 344 21.74 13.14 18.65
CA LEU A 344 20.86 12.59 17.61
C LEU A 344 20.91 13.43 16.33
N ARG A 345 21.12 12.75 15.21
CA ARG A 345 21.20 13.31 13.85
C ARG A 345 20.44 12.46 12.83
N SER A 346 19.39 11.79 13.28
CA SER A 346 18.44 11.07 12.44
C SER A 346 17.06 11.13 13.08
N ASP A 347 16.04 10.69 12.35
CA ASP A 347 14.80 10.25 12.99
C ASP A 347 15.02 8.88 13.66
N VAL A 348 14.04 8.43 14.46
CA VAL A 348 14.07 7.09 15.06
C VAL A 348 13.50 6.10 14.07
N PHE A 349 14.38 5.42 13.34
CA PHE A 349 13.97 4.50 12.30
C PHE A 349 13.75 3.09 12.84
N PHE A 350 13.01 2.29 12.08
CA PHE A 350 12.94 0.84 12.26
C PHE A 350 13.00 0.12 10.92
N PHE A 351 13.49 -1.11 10.98
CA PHE A 351 13.44 -2.07 9.89
C PHE A 351 12.85 -3.37 10.40
N ASP A 352 11.73 -3.76 9.82
CA ASP A 352 11.04 -5.02 10.07
C ASP A 352 11.15 -5.94 8.85
N VAL A 353 11.24 -7.23 9.10
CA VAL A 353 11.11 -8.25 8.07
C VAL A 353 10.08 -9.25 8.56
N ARG A 354 9.02 -9.43 7.76
CA ARG A 354 7.92 -10.34 8.08
C ARG A 354 7.97 -11.57 7.19
N ASP A 355 7.76 -12.74 7.78
CA ASP A 355 7.65 -14.00 7.05
C ASP A 355 6.27 -14.17 6.36
N GLN A 356 6.06 -15.30 5.70
CA GLN A 356 4.79 -15.62 5.03
C GLN A 356 3.60 -15.75 6.00
N ALA A 357 3.86 -16.06 7.27
CA ALA A 357 2.88 -16.11 8.34
C ALA A 357 2.69 -14.74 9.02
N LYS A 358 3.31 -13.67 8.48
CA LYS A 358 3.32 -12.30 9.00
C LYS A 358 3.97 -12.15 10.37
N LYS A 359 4.84 -13.08 10.76
CA LYS A 359 5.63 -12.99 12.00
C LYS A 359 6.93 -12.24 11.76
N HIS A 360 7.39 -11.51 12.78
CA HIS A 360 8.69 -10.86 12.78
C HIS A 360 9.79 -11.90 12.65
N VAL A 361 10.66 -11.71 11.66
CA VAL A 361 11.95 -12.38 11.59
C VAL A 361 12.82 -11.73 12.65
N THR A 362 13.44 -12.52 13.53
CA THR A 362 14.27 -11.99 14.62
C THR A 362 15.77 -11.99 14.30
N SER A 363 16.18 -12.68 13.24
CA SER A 363 17.57 -12.74 12.80
C SER A 363 17.67 -13.15 11.33
N PHE A 364 18.72 -12.71 10.64
CA PHE A 364 19.06 -13.12 9.28
C PHE A 364 19.99 -14.34 9.25
N ASN A 365 19.95 -15.19 10.29
CA ASN A 365 20.77 -16.39 10.43
C ASN A 365 22.28 -16.12 10.27
N GLY A 366 22.74 -14.99 10.81
CA GLY A 366 24.12 -14.55 10.75
C GLY A 366 24.57 -13.96 9.40
N ALA A 367 23.70 -13.93 8.38
CA ALA A 367 24.01 -13.24 7.13
C ALA A 367 23.91 -11.72 7.33
N PRO A 368 24.94 -10.95 6.94
CA PRO A 368 24.92 -9.50 7.07
C PRO A 368 23.94 -8.89 6.06
N MET A 369 23.08 -8.01 6.56
CA MET A 369 22.26 -7.11 5.76
C MET A 369 22.85 -5.71 5.82
N PHE A 370 23.04 -5.12 4.65
CA PHE A 370 23.40 -3.72 4.50
C PHE A 370 22.14 -2.88 4.59
N ILE A 371 22.18 -1.82 5.39
CA ILE A 371 21.09 -0.84 5.47
C ILE A 371 21.67 0.54 5.19
N GLN A 372 21.07 1.23 4.22
CA GLN A 372 21.29 2.66 3.95
C GLN A 372 20.18 3.45 4.63
N VAL A 373 20.56 4.44 5.42
CA VAL A 373 19.65 5.20 6.29
C VAL A 373 19.91 6.69 6.17
N ALA A 374 18.86 7.51 6.27
CA ALA A 374 18.98 8.96 6.15
C ALA A 374 19.70 9.56 7.35
N TYR A 375 20.57 10.53 7.10
CA TYR A 375 21.40 11.19 8.10
C TYR A 375 21.31 12.71 7.94
N LYS A 376 21.04 13.41 9.04
CA LYS A 376 20.83 14.87 9.09
C LYS A 376 22.06 15.63 9.61
N GLY A 377 23.14 14.92 9.96
CA GLY A 377 24.37 15.54 10.45
C GLY A 377 25.33 15.91 9.34
N ASN A 378 26.45 16.53 9.71
CA ASN A 378 27.43 17.10 8.78
C ASN A 378 28.81 16.44 8.86
N LYS A 379 28.95 15.32 9.56
CA LYS A 379 30.21 14.60 9.67
C LYS A 379 30.51 13.86 8.37
N THR A 380 31.79 13.84 8.02
CA THR A 380 32.30 13.18 6.81
C THR A 380 33.14 11.95 7.12
N ASP A 381 33.42 11.69 8.40
CA ASP A 381 34.22 10.56 8.87
C ASP A 381 33.36 9.63 9.73
N LEU A 382 33.37 8.33 9.43
CA LEU A 382 32.70 7.28 10.18
C LEU A 382 33.14 7.25 11.65
N SER A 383 34.38 7.65 11.94
CA SER A 383 34.90 7.72 13.31
C SER A 383 34.13 8.70 14.18
N GLN A 384 33.45 9.69 13.59
CA GLN A 384 32.70 10.76 14.24
C GLN A 384 31.19 10.49 14.33
N VAL A 385 30.73 9.36 13.82
CA VAL A 385 29.33 8.96 13.83
C VAL A 385 29.17 7.69 14.69
N ASN A 386 28.03 7.59 15.38
CA ASN A 386 27.54 6.38 16.01
C ASN A 386 26.23 5.96 15.33
N VAL A 387 26.11 4.68 14.99
CA VAL A 387 24.81 4.07 14.69
C VAL A 387 24.46 3.20 15.88
N VAL A 388 23.29 3.41 16.45
CA VAL A 388 22.79 2.63 17.60
C VAL A 388 21.63 1.80 17.13
N MET A 389 21.65 0.51 17.45
CA MET A 389 20.58 -0.42 17.16
C MET A 389 19.91 -0.90 18.45
N ALA A 390 18.62 -1.17 18.36
CA ALA A 390 17.88 -1.86 19.40
C ALA A 390 17.00 -2.95 18.76
N ASN A 391 16.88 -4.08 19.43
CA ASN A 391 15.94 -5.11 19.00
C ASN A 391 14.49 -4.71 19.30
N TRP A 392 13.53 -5.48 18.76
CA TRP A 392 12.10 -5.14 18.81
C TRP A 392 11.50 -5.04 20.20
N ASP A 393 11.99 -5.83 21.16
CA ASP A 393 11.55 -5.81 22.55
C ASP A 393 12.35 -4.84 23.43
N LEU A 394 13.30 -4.10 22.82
CA LEU A 394 14.21 -3.16 23.47
C LEU A 394 15.04 -3.78 24.61
N SER A 395 15.19 -5.11 24.62
CA SER A 395 16.03 -5.80 25.60
C SER A 395 17.52 -5.62 25.32
N THR A 396 17.90 -5.39 24.05
CA THR A 396 19.27 -5.04 23.65
C THR A 396 19.29 -3.67 22.99
N ILE A 397 20.22 -2.82 23.41
CA ILE A 397 20.49 -1.53 22.77
C ILE A 397 22.00 -1.34 22.74
N GLU A 398 22.58 -1.36 21.55
CA GLU A 398 24.03 -1.42 21.34
C GLU A 398 24.45 -0.48 20.22
N SER A 399 25.70 0.02 20.30
CA SER A 399 26.31 0.73 19.18
C SER A 399 26.79 -0.29 18.16
N VAL A 400 26.49 -0.05 16.88
CA VAL A 400 27.06 -0.81 15.77
C VAL A 400 28.58 -0.67 15.80
N PRO A 401 29.34 -1.78 15.70
CA PRO A 401 30.80 -1.74 15.66
C PRO A 401 31.32 -0.90 14.50
N ALA A 402 32.46 -0.24 14.68
CA ALA A 402 33.06 0.58 13.63
C ALA A 402 33.41 -0.21 12.36
N SER A 403 33.71 -1.51 12.48
CA SER A 403 33.93 -2.43 11.35
C SER A 403 32.69 -2.69 10.50
N ASP A 404 31.51 -2.41 11.06
CA ASP A 404 30.22 -2.59 10.42
C ASP A 404 29.62 -1.27 9.91
N LEU A 405 30.35 -0.16 10.06
CA LEU A 405 30.04 1.11 9.40
C LEU A 405 30.83 1.19 8.09
N LEU A 406 30.15 1.42 6.97
CA LEU A 406 30.76 1.34 5.64
C LEU A 406 31.00 2.70 5.02
N MET A 407 30.05 3.61 5.16
CA MET A 407 30.09 4.90 4.49
C MET A 407 29.22 5.90 5.23
N VAL A 408 29.67 7.16 5.26
CA VAL A 408 28.89 8.32 5.68
C VAL A 408 28.98 9.37 4.58
N ILE A 409 27.83 9.90 4.19
CA ILE A 409 27.72 11.09 3.37
C ILE A 409 26.97 12.14 4.19
N PRO A 410 27.56 13.33 4.43
CA PRO A 410 26.92 14.37 5.21
C PRO A 410 25.66 14.91 4.53
N ALA A 411 24.75 15.46 5.33
CA ALA A 411 23.64 16.25 4.82
C ALA A 411 24.13 17.54 4.15
N SER A 412 23.33 18.04 3.22
CA SER A 412 23.50 19.30 2.50
C SER A 412 22.26 20.15 2.64
N ASP A 413 22.35 21.43 2.28
CA ASP A 413 21.21 22.36 2.31
C ASP A 413 20.03 21.91 1.43
N GLU A 414 20.30 21.09 0.40
CA GLU A 414 19.31 20.61 -0.56
C GLU A 414 18.83 19.18 -0.30
N SER A 415 19.54 18.38 0.51
CA SER A 415 19.15 17.00 0.79
C SER A 415 19.84 16.38 2.01
N ASP A 416 19.10 15.51 2.70
CA ASP A 416 19.63 14.65 3.76
C ASP A 416 20.78 13.77 3.22
N GLY A 417 21.79 13.58 4.06
CA GLY A 417 22.88 12.65 3.84
C GLY A 417 22.45 11.21 4.11
N PHE A 418 23.41 10.30 4.17
CA PHE A 418 23.14 8.92 4.56
C PHE A 418 24.31 8.25 5.25
N VAL A 419 24.00 7.23 6.05
CA VAL A 419 24.97 6.28 6.59
C VAL A 419 24.62 4.89 6.09
N ILE A 420 25.64 4.09 5.78
CA ILE A 420 25.49 2.69 5.41
C ILE A 420 26.20 1.84 6.45
N PHE A 421 25.49 0.86 7.00
CA PHE A 421 26.02 -0.06 7.99
C PHE A 421 25.51 -1.50 7.76
N LYS A 422 26.16 -2.45 8.45
CA LYS A 422 25.79 -3.87 8.47
C LYS A 422 25.07 -4.24 9.76
N THR A 423 24.08 -5.11 9.63
CA THR A 423 23.42 -5.76 10.77
C THR A 423 23.02 -7.20 10.42
N THR A 424 22.88 -8.05 11.43
CA THR A 424 22.42 -9.45 11.30
C THR A 424 20.98 -9.64 11.79
N GLU A 425 20.32 -8.57 12.24
CA GLU A 425 18.95 -8.61 12.76
C GLU A 425 18.16 -7.33 12.44
N PRO A 426 16.83 -7.43 12.30
CA PRO A 426 15.94 -6.28 12.20
C PRO A 426 15.68 -5.64 13.57
N GLY A 427 15.27 -4.37 13.58
CA GLY A 427 15.01 -3.63 14.81
C GLY A 427 14.93 -2.12 14.59
N TYR A 428 15.08 -1.37 15.67
CA TYR A 428 15.17 0.09 15.65
C TYR A 428 16.61 0.54 15.44
N PHE A 429 16.78 1.70 14.84
CA PHE A 429 18.10 2.33 14.73
C PHE A 429 18.05 3.85 14.67
N ILE A 430 19.10 4.46 15.19
CA ILE A 430 19.34 5.91 15.21
C ILE A 430 20.80 6.20 14.88
N ILE A 431 21.05 7.41 14.38
CA ILE A 431 22.39 7.92 14.06
C ILE A 431 22.67 9.13 14.93
N ALA A 432 23.86 9.16 15.52
CA ALA A 432 24.32 10.26 16.37
C ALA A 432 25.70 10.76 15.95
N ASP A 433 25.92 12.06 16.10
CA ASP A 433 27.26 12.65 16.03
C ASP A 433 27.93 12.52 17.39
N LYS A 434 29.15 11.98 17.42
CA LYS A 434 29.98 11.87 18.63
C LYS A 434 30.45 13.23 19.15
#